data_AF-A0A7S3GTS6-F1
#
_entry.id   AF-A0A7S3GTS6-F1
#
_cell.length_a   1.000
_cell.length_b   1.000
_cell.length_c   1.000
_cell.angle_alpha   90.00
_cell.angle_beta   90.00
_cell.angle_gamma   90.00
#
_symmetry.space_group_name_H-M   'P 1'
#
loop_
_entity.id
_entity.type
_entity.pdbx_description
1 polymer ?
#
loop_
_entity_poly.entity_id
_entity_poly.type
_entity_poly.pdbx_seq_one_letter_code
_entity_poly.pdbx_strand_id
1 'polypeptide(L)'
;QQRPHWTHPLPPSGLGAMDHDSLVCKVKELQKTDPLCKEQWAKYTVTEGGGTKDPAKHDVSFLHRFLEIRGLIEVTGAYASCSLADFFREACKLSPTFKQAWKVYRQGMGESPSDDPSRHSRDALTNALEFMAQAGLTMMTMGGMTTPEEAWQPGAKRLKSDTSGLDPAKLTLVNKVKEFQKSGDEQKQAWWSFAQMHGLSKDPARFEDLQLQEFLAMQGML
;
A
#
# COMPACT_ATOMS: atom_id res chain seq x y z
N GLN A 1 -43.70 53.06 4.88
CA GLN A 1 -42.56 52.11 4.83
C GLN A 1 -42.66 51.36 3.52
N GLN A 2 -41.89 51.75 2.50
CA GLN A 2 -41.98 51.19 1.15
C GLN A 2 -40.90 50.12 0.96
N ARG A 3 -41.29 48.97 0.41
CA ARG A 3 -40.39 47.88 0.03
C ARG A 3 -39.61 48.27 -1.24
N PRO A 4 -38.31 48.00 -1.35
CA PRO A 4 -37.57 48.35 -2.56
C PRO A 4 -38.00 47.45 -3.72
N HIS A 5 -38.36 48.07 -4.84
CA HIS A 5 -38.63 47.38 -6.11
C HIS A 5 -37.30 46.81 -6.65
N TRP A 6 -37.34 45.58 -7.15
CA TRP A 6 -36.21 44.96 -7.84
C TRP A 6 -36.45 45.07 -9.35
N THR A 7 -35.63 45.85 -10.04
CA THR A 7 -35.59 45.86 -11.50
C THR A 7 -34.58 44.83 -11.97
N HIS A 8 -35.06 43.84 -12.74
CA HIS A 8 -34.21 42.90 -13.46
C HIS A 8 -33.78 43.51 -14.80
N PRO A 9 -32.47 43.65 -15.09
CA PRO A 9 -31.99 43.71 -16.47
C PRO A 9 -31.96 42.28 -17.05
N LEU A 10 -32.52 42.09 -18.26
CA LEU A 10 -32.34 40.86 -19.04
C LEU A 10 -30.88 40.73 -19.52
N PRO A 11 -30.33 39.50 -19.65
CA PRO A 11 -28.94 39.29 -20.02
C PRO A 11 -28.75 39.16 -21.55
N PRO A 12 -27.63 39.62 -22.13
CA PRO A 12 -27.16 39.09 -23.39
C PRO A 12 -26.13 37.98 -23.15
N SER A 13 -26.54 36.78 -23.55
CA SER A 13 -25.76 35.78 -24.29
C SER A 13 -24.36 35.37 -23.78
N GLY A 14 -24.31 34.16 -23.23
CA GLY A 14 -23.58 33.04 -23.83
C GLY A 14 -22.06 33.02 -23.72
N LEU A 15 -21.54 32.21 -22.79
CA LEU A 15 -20.36 31.32 -22.93
C LEU A 15 -20.01 30.72 -21.55
N GLY A 16 -20.31 29.42 -21.34
CA GLY A 16 -19.55 28.54 -20.45
C GLY A 16 -19.49 28.79 -18.94
N ALA A 17 -20.29 29.68 -18.34
CA ALA A 17 -20.37 29.81 -16.90
C ALA A 17 -21.42 28.84 -16.33
N MET A 18 -21.04 27.96 -15.40
CA MET A 18 -22.06 27.30 -14.59
C MET A 18 -22.86 28.38 -13.88
N ASP A 19 -24.12 28.50 -14.26
CA ASP A 19 -25.01 29.51 -13.72
C ASP A 19 -25.25 29.27 -12.23
N HIS A 20 -25.54 30.34 -11.49
CA HIS A 20 -25.69 30.30 -10.03
C HIS A 20 -26.66 29.18 -9.58
N ASP A 21 -27.79 29.05 -10.26
CA ASP A 21 -28.78 28.01 -9.98
C ASP A 21 -28.23 26.59 -10.18
N SER A 22 -27.36 26.38 -11.16
CA SER A 22 -26.74 25.07 -11.40
C SER A 22 -25.80 24.66 -10.25
N LEU A 23 -25.03 25.62 -9.72
CA LEU A 23 -24.15 25.39 -8.58
C LEU A 23 -24.93 25.14 -7.29
N VAL A 24 -26.00 25.91 -7.05
CA VAL A 24 -26.91 25.71 -5.93
C VAL A 24 -27.54 24.32 -5.98
N CYS A 25 -28.05 23.91 -7.14
CA CYS A 25 -28.59 22.57 -7.35
C CYS A 25 -27.53 21.49 -7.06
N LYS A 26 -26.30 21.66 -7.55
CA LYS A 26 -25.22 20.70 -7.32
C LYS A 26 -24.88 20.56 -5.83
N VAL A 27 -24.74 21.66 -5.10
CA VAL A 27 -24.47 21.64 -3.66
C VAL A 27 -25.64 21.01 -2.89
N LYS A 28 -26.89 21.31 -3.25
CA LYS A 28 -28.08 20.70 -2.63
C LYS A 28 -28.17 19.21 -2.89
N GLU A 29 -27.87 18.75 -4.10
CA GLU A 29 -27.83 17.32 -4.42
C GLU A 29 -26.75 16.62 -3.59
N LEU A 30 -25.53 17.19 -3.53
CA LEU A 30 -24.45 16.63 -2.71
C LEU A 30 -24.81 16.59 -1.21
N GLN A 31 -25.50 17.60 -0.68
CA GLN A 31 -25.99 17.58 0.71
C GLN A 31 -27.01 16.46 0.99
N LYS A 32 -27.72 15.97 -0.04
CA LYS A 32 -28.67 14.85 0.08
C LYS A 32 -27.96 13.51 -0.06
N THR A 33 -27.05 13.37 -1.02
CA THR A 33 -26.43 12.10 -1.39
C THR A 33 -25.20 11.77 -0.55
N ASP A 34 -24.53 12.78 0.00
CA ASP A 34 -23.27 12.64 0.73
C ASP A 34 -23.34 13.32 2.12
N PRO A 35 -23.50 12.53 3.20
CA PRO A 35 -23.50 13.05 4.56
C PRO A 35 -22.23 13.82 4.94
N LEU A 36 -21.07 13.44 4.38
CA LEU A 36 -19.80 14.13 4.62
C LEU A 36 -19.81 15.50 3.95
N CYS A 37 -20.33 15.62 2.72
CA CYS A 37 -20.50 16.91 2.06
C CYS A 37 -21.39 17.86 2.88
N LYS A 38 -22.44 17.35 3.51
CA LYS A 38 -23.32 18.16 4.38
C LYS A 38 -22.56 18.73 5.58
N GLU A 39 -21.70 17.94 6.21
CA GLU A 39 -20.85 18.40 7.33
C GLU A 39 -19.79 19.40 6.86
N GLN A 40 -19.09 19.10 5.75
CA GLN A 40 -18.08 19.97 5.16
C GLN A 40 -18.67 21.33 4.76
N TRP A 41 -19.85 21.33 4.13
CA TRP A 41 -20.56 22.56 3.78
C TRP A 41 -20.95 23.37 5.03
N ALA A 42 -21.47 22.70 6.07
CA ALA A 42 -21.82 23.38 7.31
C ALA A 42 -20.62 24.03 8.00
N LYS A 43 -19.44 23.40 7.94
CA LYS A 43 -18.19 24.00 8.45
C LYS A 43 -17.72 25.15 7.57
N TYR A 44 -17.67 24.94 6.26
CA TYR A 44 -17.23 25.94 5.28
C TYR A 44 -18.03 27.23 5.35
N THR A 45 -19.36 27.13 5.48
CA THR A 45 -20.25 28.29 5.62
C THR A 45 -20.09 29.04 6.95
N VAL A 46 -19.73 28.35 8.03
CA VAL A 46 -19.43 28.99 9.33
C VAL A 46 -18.11 29.75 9.28
N THR A 47 -17.08 29.18 8.66
CA THR A 47 -15.74 29.78 8.61
C THR A 47 -15.65 30.93 7.61
N GLU A 48 -16.19 30.75 6.40
CA GLU A 48 -15.96 31.67 5.28
C GLU A 48 -17.25 32.34 4.77
N GLY A 49 -18.43 31.82 5.13
CA GLY A 49 -19.73 32.22 4.54
C GLY A 49 -20.68 32.96 5.49
N GLY A 50 -20.18 33.53 6.59
CA GLY A 50 -20.99 34.29 7.54
C GLY A 50 -22.07 33.46 8.28
N GLY A 51 -21.94 32.13 8.30
CA GLY A 51 -22.80 31.21 9.03
C GLY A 51 -24.09 30.79 8.33
N THR A 52 -24.42 31.34 7.15
CA THR A 52 -25.64 30.93 6.43
C THR A 52 -25.43 29.63 5.69
N LYS A 53 -26.26 28.62 5.98
CA LYS A 53 -26.11 27.27 5.40
C LYS A 53 -26.89 27.06 4.10
N ASP A 54 -27.67 28.05 3.68
CA ASP A 54 -28.44 28.00 2.44
C ASP A 54 -27.53 28.30 1.22
N PRO A 55 -27.28 27.32 0.32
CA PRO A 55 -26.44 27.54 -0.86
C PRO A 55 -26.91 28.67 -1.77
N ALA A 56 -28.22 28.94 -1.82
CA ALA A 56 -28.77 30.02 -2.65
C ALA A 56 -28.42 31.43 -2.15
N LYS A 57 -27.87 31.55 -0.95
CA LYS A 57 -27.45 32.83 -0.35
C LYS A 57 -26.00 33.20 -0.62
N HIS A 58 -25.23 32.30 -1.24
CA HIS A 58 -23.81 32.51 -1.54
C HIS A 58 -23.62 32.80 -3.02
N ASP A 59 -22.61 33.59 -3.39
CA ASP A 59 -22.36 33.91 -4.79
C ASP A 59 -21.70 32.76 -5.57
N VAL A 60 -21.66 32.90 -6.89
CA VAL A 60 -21.10 31.90 -7.82
C VAL A 60 -19.66 31.52 -7.47
N SER A 61 -18.82 32.48 -7.11
CA SER A 61 -17.41 32.25 -6.79
C SER A 61 -17.25 31.45 -5.51
N PHE A 62 -18.07 31.74 -4.49
CA PHE A 62 -18.08 31.00 -3.23
C PHE A 62 -18.51 29.54 -3.43
N LEU A 63 -19.59 29.33 -4.18
CA LEU A 63 -20.09 27.98 -4.48
C LEU A 63 -19.08 27.17 -5.31
N HIS A 64 -18.46 27.80 -6.31
CA HIS A 64 -17.42 27.19 -7.13
C HIS A 64 -16.20 26.79 -6.28
N ARG A 65 -15.73 27.70 -5.41
CA ARG A 65 -14.59 27.46 -4.53
C ARG A 65 -14.83 26.31 -3.56
N PHE A 66 -16.03 26.20 -3.00
CA PHE A 66 -16.40 25.06 -2.17
C PHE A 66 -16.31 23.73 -2.95
N LEU A 67 -16.87 23.69 -4.15
CA LEU A 67 -16.87 22.48 -4.99
C LEU A 67 -15.46 22.09 -5.44
N GLU A 68 -14.59 23.05 -5.72
CA GLU A 68 -13.18 22.83 -6.04
C GLU A 68 -12.39 22.27 -4.84
N ILE A 69 -12.53 22.90 -3.66
CA ILE A 69 -11.88 22.43 -2.42
C ILE A 69 -12.35 21.01 -2.08
N ARG A 70 -13.66 20.74 -2.20
CA ARG A 70 -14.20 19.39 -2.00
C ARG A 70 -13.64 18.40 -3.02
N GLY A 71 -13.57 18.77 -4.29
CA GLY A 71 -12.97 17.95 -5.34
C GLY A 71 -11.53 17.58 -5.01
N LEU A 72 -10.75 18.52 -4.46
CA LEU A 72 -9.37 18.27 -4.01
C LEU A 72 -9.30 17.37 -2.77
N ILE A 73 -10.23 17.50 -1.83
CA ILE A 73 -10.31 16.65 -0.63
C ILE A 73 -10.78 15.23 -0.97
N GLU A 74 -11.68 15.03 -1.92
CA GLU A 74 -12.05 13.68 -2.38
C GLU A 74 -10.92 13.01 -3.15
N VAL A 75 -10.25 13.77 -4.01
CA VAL A 75 -9.03 13.35 -4.71
C VAL A 75 -7.98 12.91 -3.69
N THR A 76 -7.62 13.77 -2.73
CA THR A 76 -6.64 13.43 -1.68
C THR A 76 -7.11 12.36 -0.70
N GLY A 77 -8.41 12.30 -0.39
CA GLY A 77 -9.05 11.29 0.45
C GLY A 77 -9.07 9.90 -0.20
N ALA A 78 -9.21 9.82 -1.52
CA ALA A 78 -9.06 8.59 -2.29
C ALA A 78 -7.62 8.06 -2.30
N TYR A 79 -6.62 8.92 -2.04
CA TYR A 79 -5.21 8.53 -1.88
C TYR A 79 -4.80 8.34 -0.41
N ALA A 80 -5.65 8.71 0.55
CA ALA A 80 -5.35 8.72 1.98
C ALA A 80 -5.87 7.50 2.75
N SER A 81 -6.40 6.47 2.09
CA SER A 81 -6.68 5.18 2.72
C SER A 81 -5.69 4.13 2.25
N CYS A 82 -4.42 4.22 2.66
CA CYS A 82 -3.58 3.03 2.64
C CYS A 82 -4.23 2.01 3.59
N SER A 83 -4.63 0.86 3.05
CA SER A 83 -5.23 -0.16 3.90
C SER A 83 -4.18 -0.63 4.92
N LEU A 84 -4.61 -1.19 6.05
CA LEU A 84 -3.67 -1.74 7.02
C LEU A 84 -2.82 -2.84 6.38
N ALA A 85 -3.35 -3.56 5.38
CA ALA A 85 -2.59 -4.50 4.58
C ALA A 85 -1.50 -3.83 3.72
N ASP A 86 -1.75 -2.64 3.16
CA ASP A 86 -0.74 -1.84 2.43
C ASP A 86 0.36 -1.37 3.37
N PHE A 87 -0.01 -0.91 4.56
CA PHE A 87 0.97 -0.59 5.60
C PHE A 87 1.84 -1.80 5.92
N PHE A 88 1.25 -2.97 6.19
CA PHE A 88 2.02 -4.19 6.50
C PHE A 88 2.90 -4.64 5.34
N ARG A 89 2.42 -4.55 4.09
CA ARG A 89 3.24 -4.82 2.90
C ARG A 89 4.44 -3.92 2.85
N GLU A 90 4.23 -2.61 3.04
CA GLU A 90 5.30 -1.63 2.96
C GLU A 90 6.28 -1.77 4.13
N ALA A 91 5.78 -1.95 5.36
CA ALA A 91 6.59 -2.23 6.54
C ALA A 91 7.43 -3.51 6.38
N CYS A 92 6.88 -4.57 5.77
CA CYS A 92 7.62 -5.80 5.46
C CYS A 92 8.68 -5.62 4.35
N LYS A 93 8.54 -4.63 3.46
CA LYS A 93 9.57 -4.30 2.46
C LYS A 93 10.69 -3.48 3.08
N LEU A 94 10.34 -2.49 3.91
CA LEU A 94 11.27 -1.52 4.47
C LEU A 94 12.03 -2.06 5.70
N SER A 95 11.41 -2.94 6.48
CA SER A 95 11.98 -3.46 7.73
C SER A 95 12.04 -4.99 7.73
N PRO A 96 13.24 -5.57 7.58
CA PRO A 96 13.45 -7.01 7.72
C PRO A 96 13.01 -7.54 9.09
N THR A 97 13.24 -6.75 10.15
CA THR A 97 12.85 -7.11 11.52
C THR A 97 11.33 -7.12 11.69
N PHE A 98 10.63 -6.16 11.10
CA PHE A 98 9.16 -6.16 11.07
C PHE A 98 8.62 -7.37 10.30
N LYS A 99 9.22 -7.70 9.14
CA LYS A 99 8.85 -8.88 8.37
C LYS A 99 9.06 -10.19 9.17
N GLN A 100 10.15 -10.27 9.95
CA GLN A 100 10.41 -11.41 10.82
C GLN A 100 9.39 -11.48 11.96
N ALA A 101 9.12 -10.36 12.64
CA ALA A 101 8.12 -10.27 13.70
C ALA A 101 6.73 -10.66 13.19
N TRP A 102 6.35 -10.20 12.00
CA TRP A 102 5.11 -10.60 11.33
C TRP A 102 5.03 -12.11 11.14
N LYS A 103 6.07 -12.75 10.59
CA LYS A 103 6.11 -14.21 10.43
C LYS A 103 5.98 -14.97 11.75
N VAL A 104 6.67 -14.51 12.80
CA VAL A 104 6.58 -15.11 14.14
C VAL A 104 5.16 -15.01 14.69
N TYR A 105 4.54 -13.84 14.60
CA TYR A 105 3.15 -13.63 15.01
C TYR A 105 2.20 -14.56 14.24
N ARG A 106 2.41 -14.71 12.92
CA ARG A 106 1.61 -15.59 12.07
C ARG A 106 1.78 -17.07 12.38
N GLN A 107 2.98 -17.50 12.78
CA GLN A 107 3.22 -18.89 13.20
C GLN A 107 2.53 -19.23 14.53
N GLY A 108 2.36 -18.25 15.43
CA GLY A 108 1.65 -18.43 16.69
C GLY A 108 0.13 -18.45 16.57
N MET A 109 -0.42 -17.79 15.53
CA MET A 109 -1.85 -17.74 15.25
C MET A 109 -2.19 -18.84 14.24
N GLY A 110 -2.69 -19.99 14.71
CA GLY A 110 -2.97 -21.21 13.91
C GLY A 110 -4.03 -21.10 12.79
N GLU A 111 -4.36 -19.89 12.34
CA GLU A 111 -5.40 -19.61 11.37
C GLU A 111 -4.79 -19.08 10.07
N SER A 112 -4.72 -19.89 9.01
CA SER A 112 -4.21 -19.60 7.66
C SER A 112 -2.67 -19.38 7.52
N PRO A 113 -2.00 -20.18 6.65
CA PRO A 113 -0.54 -20.15 6.46
C PRO A 113 -0.05 -18.98 5.59
N SER A 114 -0.90 -17.98 5.35
CA SER A 114 -0.60 -16.91 4.41
C SER A 114 0.23 -15.79 5.06
N ASP A 115 1.43 -15.57 4.54
CA ASP A 115 2.25 -14.40 4.90
C ASP A 115 1.71 -13.08 4.30
N ASP A 116 0.80 -13.15 3.32
CA ASP A 116 0.22 -11.97 2.66
C ASP A 116 -0.72 -11.20 3.61
N PRO A 117 -0.39 -9.94 3.97
CA PRO A 117 -1.21 -9.10 4.84
C PRO A 117 -2.63 -8.86 4.35
N SER A 118 -2.87 -8.87 3.04
CA SER A 118 -4.22 -8.65 2.49
C SER A 118 -5.15 -9.84 2.60
N ARG A 119 -4.63 -11.01 2.98
CA ARG A 119 -5.42 -12.21 3.23
C ARG A 119 -5.92 -12.27 4.68
N HIS A 120 -5.68 -11.23 5.47
CA HIS A 120 -6.06 -11.15 6.88
C HIS A 120 -7.07 -10.01 7.11
N SER A 121 -7.93 -10.21 8.11
CA SER A 121 -8.89 -9.19 8.51
C SER A 121 -8.17 -7.97 9.10
N ARG A 122 -8.85 -6.82 9.08
CA ARG A 122 -8.37 -5.60 9.75
C ARG A 122 -8.08 -5.84 11.23
N ASP A 123 -8.91 -6.61 11.91
CA ASP A 123 -8.74 -6.94 13.33
C ASP A 123 -7.51 -7.80 13.57
N ALA A 124 -7.27 -8.81 12.72
CA ALA A 124 -6.05 -9.63 12.81
C ALA A 124 -4.78 -8.80 12.61
N LEU A 125 -4.79 -7.85 11.67
CA LEU A 125 -3.67 -6.92 11.45
C LEU A 125 -3.50 -5.94 12.61
N THR A 126 -4.59 -5.51 13.24
CA THR A 126 -4.56 -4.61 14.41
C THR A 126 -3.98 -5.34 15.62
N ASN A 127 -4.42 -6.58 15.88
CA ASN A 127 -3.89 -7.42 16.96
C ASN A 127 -2.39 -7.72 16.78
N ALA A 128 -1.93 -7.84 15.53
CA ALA A 128 -0.51 -8.03 15.23
C ALA A 128 0.32 -6.78 15.58
N LEU A 129 -0.18 -5.58 15.29
CA LEU A 129 0.48 -4.34 15.70
C LEU A 129 0.57 -4.22 17.22
N GLU A 130 -0.51 -4.52 17.93
CA GLU A 130 -0.54 -4.48 19.39
C GLU A 130 0.49 -5.45 19.99
N PHE A 131 0.52 -6.70 19.49
CA PHE A 131 1.50 -7.69 19.93
C PHE A 131 2.95 -7.21 19.69
N MET A 132 3.24 -6.69 18.49
CA MET A 132 4.58 -6.21 18.15
C MET A 132 4.97 -4.98 18.98
N ALA A 133 4.05 -4.06 19.24
CA ALA A 133 4.27 -2.89 20.09
C ALA A 133 4.53 -3.31 21.54
N GLN A 134 3.74 -4.22 22.10
CA GLN A 134 3.92 -4.74 23.46
C GLN A 134 5.25 -5.49 23.60
N ALA A 135 5.65 -6.28 22.61
CA ALA A 135 6.94 -6.96 22.59
C ALA A 135 8.10 -5.94 22.58
N GLY A 136 8.02 -4.90 21.74
CA GLY A 136 8.99 -3.81 21.71
C GLY A 136 9.07 -3.06 23.04
N LEU A 137 7.93 -2.70 23.63
CA LEU A 137 7.86 -2.03 24.92
C LEU A 137 8.45 -2.88 26.06
N THR A 138 8.18 -4.19 26.05
CA THR A 138 8.73 -5.13 27.05
C THR A 138 10.26 -5.17 26.96
N MET A 139 10.81 -5.22 25.74
CA MET A 139 12.27 -5.20 25.52
C MET A 139 12.90 -3.87 25.94
N MET A 140 12.20 -2.75 25.76
CA MET A 140 12.66 -1.42 26.17
C MET A 140 12.62 -1.20 27.69
N THR A 141 11.62 -1.76 28.38
CA THR A 141 11.39 -1.55 29.82
C THR A 141 12.17 -2.53 30.71
N MET A 142 12.41 -3.75 30.24
CA MET A 142 13.12 -4.78 31.01
C MET A 142 14.66 -4.77 30.79
N GLY A 143 15.20 -3.73 30.13
CA GLY A 143 16.65 -3.58 29.92
C GLY A 143 17.24 -4.69 29.05
N GLY A 144 16.69 -4.89 27.85
CA GLY A 144 17.13 -5.94 26.93
C GLY A 144 18.64 -5.91 26.69
N MET A 145 19.32 -7.02 27.04
CA MET A 145 20.66 -7.35 26.60
C MET A 145 20.82 -6.96 25.14
N THR A 146 21.71 -6.01 24.86
CA THR A 146 22.25 -5.83 23.53
C THR A 146 22.83 -7.17 23.12
N THR A 147 22.26 -7.79 22.08
CA THR A 147 23.02 -8.76 21.30
C THR A 147 24.33 -8.06 20.89
N PRO A 148 25.51 -8.69 21.09
CA PRO A 148 26.76 -8.03 20.79
C PRO A 148 26.81 -7.69 19.30
N GLU A 149 26.79 -6.40 19.01
CA GLU A 149 27.66 -5.70 18.06
C GLU A 149 28.03 -6.37 16.71
N GLU A 150 27.18 -7.22 16.12
CA GLU A 150 27.37 -7.65 14.74
C GLU A 150 26.05 -7.68 13.95
N ALA A 151 26.06 -6.97 12.83
CA ALA A 151 25.18 -7.09 11.68
C ALA A 151 23.96 -6.14 11.52
N TRP A 152 24.07 -4.87 11.92
CA TRP A 152 23.43 -3.80 11.12
C TRP A 152 24.47 -3.10 10.25
N GLN A 153 24.64 -3.63 9.03
CA GLN A 153 25.29 -2.92 7.92
C GLN A 153 24.22 -2.69 6.83
N PRO A 154 24.06 -1.44 6.33
CA PRO A 154 23.22 -1.21 5.16
C PRO A 154 23.90 -1.87 3.96
N GLY A 155 23.39 -3.05 3.58
CA GLY A 155 23.98 -3.89 2.53
C GLY A 155 24.25 -5.35 2.92
N ALA A 156 23.83 -5.80 4.10
CA ALA A 156 23.92 -7.22 4.49
C ALA A 156 23.20 -8.11 3.44
N LYS A 157 24.00 -8.75 2.58
CA LYS A 157 23.54 -9.69 1.55
C LYS A 157 22.73 -10.77 2.27
N ARG A 158 21.50 -11.01 1.78
CA ARG A 158 20.65 -12.13 2.20
C ARG A 158 21.52 -13.35 2.50
N LEU A 159 21.45 -13.85 3.74
CA LEU A 159 22.11 -15.08 4.13
C LEU A 159 21.70 -16.15 3.11
N LYS A 160 22.72 -16.72 2.43
CA LYS A 160 22.51 -17.80 1.46
C LYS A 160 21.76 -18.94 2.15
N SER A 161 20.81 -19.54 1.42
CA SER A 161 20.16 -20.78 1.83
C SER A 161 21.24 -21.76 2.30
N ASP A 162 21.05 -22.29 3.51
CA ASP A 162 21.96 -23.25 4.11
C ASP A 162 21.98 -24.52 3.26
N THR A 163 23.10 -24.78 2.60
CA THR A 163 23.32 -25.94 1.73
C THR A 163 23.99 -27.10 2.47
N SER A 164 24.17 -27.00 3.80
CA SER A 164 24.94 -27.95 4.61
C SER A 164 24.31 -29.35 4.75
N GLY A 165 23.05 -29.53 4.31
CA GLY A 165 22.36 -30.83 4.29
C GLY A 165 22.13 -31.46 2.91
N LEU A 166 22.69 -30.91 1.82
CA LEU A 166 22.52 -31.45 0.47
C LEU A 166 23.59 -32.51 0.16
N ASP A 167 23.21 -33.56 -0.57
CA ASP A 167 24.15 -34.55 -1.14
C ASP A 167 25.25 -33.83 -1.97
N PRO A 168 26.55 -34.24 -1.88
CA PRO A 168 27.64 -33.64 -2.64
C PRO A 168 27.39 -33.56 -4.17
N ALA A 169 26.69 -34.53 -4.75
CA ALA A 169 26.34 -34.52 -6.17
C ALA A 169 25.32 -33.42 -6.48
N LYS A 170 24.27 -33.31 -5.66
CA LYS A 170 23.27 -32.24 -5.77
C LYS A 170 23.89 -30.87 -5.55
N LEU A 171 24.79 -30.74 -4.58
CA LEU A 171 25.50 -29.50 -4.30
C LEU A 171 26.31 -29.00 -5.50
N THR A 172 26.93 -29.93 -6.24
CA THR A 172 27.66 -29.63 -7.48
C THR A 172 26.73 -29.05 -8.54
N LEU A 173 25.54 -29.64 -8.74
CA LEU A 173 24.53 -29.15 -9.68
C LEU A 173 24.00 -27.77 -9.29
N VAL A 174 23.67 -27.59 -8.00
CA VAL A 174 23.23 -26.30 -7.44
C VAL A 174 24.27 -25.21 -7.66
N ASN A 175 25.56 -25.53 -7.48
CA ASN A 175 26.65 -24.58 -7.68
C ASN A 175 26.83 -24.21 -9.16
N LYS A 176 26.76 -25.18 -10.08
CA LYS A 176 26.79 -24.91 -11.53
C LYS A 176 25.67 -23.97 -11.96
N VAL A 177 24.44 -24.19 -11.48
CA VAL A 177 23.32 -23.29 -11.79
C VAL A 177 23.54 -21.91 -11.16
N LYS A 178 24.07 -21.83 -9.94
CA LYS A 178 24.41 -20.53 -9.31
C LYS A 178 25.51 -19.78 -10.05
N GLU A 179 26.48 -20.48 -10.64
CA GLU A 179 27.51 -19.88 -11.51
C GLU A 179 26.91 -19.39 -12.82
N PHE A 180 26.04 -20.20 -13.44
CA PHE A 180 25.28 -19.80 -14.63
C PHE A 180 24.44 -18.55 -14.38
N GLN A 181 23.74 -18.45 -13.24
CA GLN A 181 22.98 -17.23 -12.89
C GLN A 181 23.87 -15.98 -12.71
N LYS A 182 25.17 -16.13 -12.49
CA LYS A 182 26.11 -15.03 -12.29
C LYS A 182 26.86 -14.63 -13.56
N SER A 183 26.83 -15.46 -14.61
CA SER A 183 27.56 -15.17 -15.86
C SER A 183 26.92 -14.03 -16.66
N GLY A 184 25.63 -13.76 -16.46
CA GLY A 184 24.95 -12.61 -17.04
C GLY A 184 23.45 -12.58 -16.76
N ASP A 185 22.83 -11.45 -17.10
CA ASP A 185 21.39 -11.26 -16.90
C ASP A 185 20.55 -12.17 -17.82
N GLU A 186 21.02 -12.48 -19.03
CA GLU A 186 20.35 -13.42 -19.94
C GLU A 186 20.29 -14.84 -19.36
N GLN A 187 21.41 -15.30 -18.79
CA GLN A 187 21.51 -16.63 -18.16
C GLN A 187 20.65 -16.70 -16.89
N LYS A 188 20.61 -15.60 -16.13
CA LYS A 188 19.71 -15.47 -14.99
C LYS A 188 18.23 -15.51 -15.40
N GLN A 189 17.84 -14.85 -16.49
CA GLN A 189 16.48 -14.92 -17.03
C GLN A 189 16.14 -16.32 -17.54
N ALA A 190 17.05 -16.99 -18.26
CA ALA A 190 16.86 -18.37 -18.72
C ALA A 190 16.58 -19.33 -17.57
N TRP A 191 17.33 -19.22 -16.46
CA TRP A 191 17.03 -19.97 -15.24
C TRP A 191 15.69 -19.58 -14.62
N TRP A 192 15.32 -18.29 -14.59
CA TRP A 192 14.03 -17.85 -14.03
C TRP A 192 12.84 -18.40 -14.82
N SER A 193 12.92 -18.46 -16.14
CA SER A 193 11.89 -19.05 -16.99
C SER A 193 11.76 -20.55 -16.74
N PHE A 194 12.88 -21.28 -16.66
CA PHE A 194 12.86 -22.70 -16.31
C PHE A 194 12.27 -22.93 -14.91
N ALA A 195 12.73 -22.16 -13.92
CA ALA A 195 12.27 -22.23 -12.54
C ALA A 195 10.77 -21.95 -12.41
N GLN A 196 10.21 -21.06 -13.24
CA GLN A 196 8.78 -20.75 -13.26
C GLN A 196 7.93 -21.89 -13.84
N MET A 197 8.46 -22.65 -14.79
CA MET A 197 7.76 -23.79 -15.39
C MET A 197 7.80 -25.05 -14.51
N HIS A 198 8.90 -25.26 -13.77
CA HIS A 198 9.16 -26.49 -13.03
C HIS A 198 9.04 -26.34 -11.49
N GLY A 199 8.82 -25.14 -10.95
CA GLY A 199 8.76 -24.91 -9.51
C GLY A 199 8.16 -23.57 -9.07
N LEU A 200 8.09 -23.37 -7.75
CA LEU A 200 7.56 -22.15 -7.11
C LEU A 200 8.66 -21.20 -6.60
N SER A 201 9.93 -21.51 -6.85
CA SER A 201 11.07 -20.74 -6.34
C SER A 201 12.15 -20.55 -7.40
N LYS A 202 12.91 -19.46 -7.28
CA LYS A 202 14.07 -19.15 -8.14
C LYS A 202 15.40 -19.67 -7.58
N ASP A 203 15.36 -20.35 -6.44
CA ASP A 203 16.54 -20.89 -5.75
C ASP A 203 16.86 -22.32 -6.23
N PRO A 204 18.02 -22.56 -6.89
CA PRO A 204 18.39 -23.89 -7.39
C PRO A 204 18.45 -24.97 -6.30
N ALA A 205 18.72 -24.61 -5.05
CA ALA A 205 18.76 -25.58 -3.94
C ALA A 205 17.39 -26.23 -3.63
N ARG A 206 16.30 -25.68 -4.18
CA ARG A 206 14.93 -26.16 -3.98
C ARG A 206 14.42 -27.07 -5.09
N PHE A 207 15.25 -27.35 -6.10
CA PHE A 207 14.90 -28.22 -7.21
C PHE A 207 15.45 -29.63 -6.99
N GLU A 208 14.80 -30.60 -7.63
CA GLU A 208 15.28 -31.99 -7.67
C GLU A 208 16.48 -32.13 -8.61
N ASP A 209 17.31 -33.15 -8.36
CA ASP A 209 18.58 -33.36 -9.05
C ASP A 209 18.39 -33.53 -10.55
N LEU A 210 17.33 -34.25 -10.94
CA LEU A 210 16.92 -34.43 -12.33
C LEU A 210 16.56 -33.11 -13.02
N GLN A 211 15.90 -32.18 -12.31
CA GLN A 211 15.52 -30.88 -12.86
C GLN A 211 16.75 -29.99 -13.07
N LEU A 212 17.72 -30.06 -12.15
CA LEU A 212 18.98 -29.34 -12.30
C LEU A 212 19.83 -29.90 -13.44
N GLN A 213 19.86 -31.22 -13.60
CA GLN A 213 20.53 -31.87 -14.73
C GLN A 213 19.86 -31.52 -16.07
N GLU A 214 18.52 -31.61 -16.16
CA GLU A 214 17.77 -31.25 -17.36
C GLU A 214 18.06 -29.81 -17.81
N PHE A 215 18.04 -28.87 -16.86
CA PHE A 215 18.38 -27.48 -17.14
C PHE A 215 19.82 -27.32 -17.63
N LEU A 216 20.80 -27.93 -16.95
CA LEU A 216 22.22 -27.83 -17.35
C LEU A 216 22.48 -28.49 -18.71
N ALA A 217 21.79 -29.58 -19.03
CA ALA A 217 21.87 -30.22 -20.34
C ALA A 217 21.28 -29.32 -21.43
N MET A 218 20.14 -28.68 -21.16
CA MET A 218 19.51 -27.72 -22.07
C MET A 218 20.41 -26.50 -22.36
N GLN A 219 21.21 -26.08 -21.38
CA GLN A 219 22.19 -24.99 -21.55
C GLN A 219 23.56 -25.45 -22.08
N GLY A 220 23.75 -26.75 -22.37
CA GLY A 220 25.00 -27.31 -22.90
C GLY A 220 26.15 -27.36 -21.88
N MET A 221 25.85 -27.49 -20.58
CA MET A 221 26.81 -27.44 -19.46
C MET A 221 27.00 -28.79 -18.73
N LEU A 222 26.56 -29.88 -19.37
CA LEU A 222 26.64 -31.25 -18.88
C LEU A 222 27.53 -32.11 -19.78
#